data_AF-A0A158P816-F1
#
_entry.id   AF-A0A158P816-F1
#
_cell.length_a   1.000
_cell.length_b   1.000
_cell.length_c   1.000
_cell.angle_alpha   90.00
_cell.angle_beta   90.00
_cell.angle_gamma   90.00
#
_symmetry.space_group_name_H-M   'P 1'
#
loop_
_entity.id
_entity.type
_entity.pdbx_description
1 polymer ?
#
loop_
_entity_poly.entity_id
_entity_poly.type
_entity_poly.pdbx_seq_one_letter_code
_entity_poly.pdbx_strand_id
1 'polypeptide(L)'
;MPPKATRKMLHQLAAELPQNSVITDTANKKQYCIGKQFASGGFGRIYTCNEIGSKKELAIKVEPFGNGPLFTEVNVFVRILKQDQIEEFLRRKKLNRVGVPQLISCGIHHHGGEKLRFLVMPMYAISLENIREKSPKLAAFDVWKIARCMLESLDCITCSPVDRRVTRAGASKSSIFPYRVQE
;
A
#
# COMPACT_ATOMS: atom_id res chain seq x y z
N MET A 1 -32.13 31.03 11.22
CA MET A 1 -31.49 30.55 9.97
C MET A 1 -30.93 29.15 10.24
N PRO A 2 -31.20 28.14 9.40
CA PRO A 2 -30.48 26.88 9.50
C PRO A 2 -29.01 27.12 9.09
N PRO A 3 -28.04 26.45 9.74
CA PRO A 3 -26.63 26.62 9.39
C PRO A 3 -26.40 26.11 7.96
N LYS A 4 -25.74 26.94 7.14
CA LYS A 4 -25.28 26.54 5.80
C LYS A 4 -24.38 25.30 5.95
N ALA A 5 -24.85 24.16 5.45
CA ALA A 5 -24.03 22.96 5.35
C ALA A 5 -22.79 23.31 4.51
N THR A 6 -21.62 23.35 5.14
CA THR A 6 -20.35 23.42 4.44
C THR A 6 -20.25 22.17 3.59
N ARG A 7 -20.27 22.36 2.27
CA ARG A 7 -20.12 21.28 1.30
C ARG A 7 -18.76 20.65 1.59
N LYS A 8 -18.74 19.49 2.26
CA LYS A 8 -17.51 18.73 2.51
C LYS A 8 -16.92 18.43 1.14
N MET A 9 -15.82 19.09 0.81
CA MET A 9 -15.00 18.75 -0.36
C MET A 9 -14.70 17.26 -0.25
N LEU A 10 -15.34 16.46 -1.11
CA LEU A 10 -15.44 15.02 -0.87
C LEU A 10 -14.06 14.38 -0.82
N HIS A 11 -13.10 14.93 -1.56
CA HIS A 11 -11.69 14.52 -1.56
C HIS A 11 -10.78 15.66 -2.03
N GLN A 12 -9.62 15.83 -1.40
CA GLN A 12 -8.59 16.81 -1.80
C GLN A 12 -7.35 16.07 -2.30
N LEU A 13 -6.69 16.61 -3.33
CA LEU A 13 -5.39 16.11 -3.79
C LEU A 13 -4.29 16.60 -2.83
N ALA A 14 -3.29 15.77 -2.54
CA ALA A 14 -2.15 16.16 -1.72
C ALA A 14 -1.42 17.39 -2.30
N ALA A 15 -1.04 18.33 -1.43
CA ALA A 15 -0.06 19.35 -1.77
C ALA A 15 1.25 18.73 -2.29
N GLU A 16 1.92 19.42 -3.20
CA GLU A 16 3.20 18.97 -3.72
C GLU A 16 4.27 19.11 -2.63
N LEU A 17 5.00 18.02 -2.39
CA LEU A 17 6.17 18.07 -1.55
C LEU A 17 7.38 18.51 -2.37
N PRO A 18 8.14 19.52 -1.91
CA PRO A 18 9.34 19.96 -2.60
C PRO A 18 10.38 18.84 -2.58
N GLN A 19 11.09 18.68 -3.71
CA GLN A 19 12.21 17.76 -3.80
C GLN A 19 13.29 18.14 -2.78
N ASN A 20 13.95 17.14 -2.21
CA ASN A 20 14.92 17.24 -1.12
C ASN A 20 14.33 17.66 0.24
N SER A 21 13.00 17.73 0.38
CA SER A 21 12.37 17.83 1.70
C SER A 21 12.56 16.54 2.49
N VAL A 22 12.57 16.65 3.82
CA VAL A 22 12.73 15.51 4.71
C VAL A 22 11.42 15.21 5.41
N ILE A 23 10.97 13.96 5.32
CA ILE A 23 9.87 13.43 6.11
C ILE A 23 10.44 12.58 7.23
N THR A 24 10.04 12.89 8.46
CA THR A 24 10.40 12.12 9.65
C THR A 24 9.21 11.27 10.08
N ASP A 25 9.43 9.97 10.19
CA ASP A 25 8.52 9.08 10.89
C ASP A 25 8.75 9.21 12.40
N THR A 26 7.78 9.80 13.08
CA THR A 26 7.86 10.06 14.52
C THR A 26 7.90 8.77 15.34
N ALA A 27 7.38 7.65 14.84
CA ALA A 27 7.30 6.40 15.60
C ALA A 27 8.65 5.68 15.69
N ASN A 28 9.42 5.65 14.59
CA ASN A 28 10.73 4.97 14.52
C ASN A 28 11.91 5.94 14.40
N LYS A 29 11.66 7.26 14.38
CA LYS A 29 12.64 8.35 14.20
C LYS A 29 13.42 8.26 12.89
N LYS A 30 12.96 7.48 11.92
CA LYS A 30 13.58 7.38 10.60
C LYS A 30 13.24 8.62 9.78
N GLN A 31 14.18 9.00 8.93
CA GLN A 31 14.06 10.18 8.08
C GLN A 31 14.21 9.76 6.62
N TYR A 32 13.38 10.32 5.76
CA TYR A 32 13.35 10.03 4.33
C TYR A 32 13.46 11.33 3.54
N CYS A 33 14.45 11.40 2.65
CA CYS A 33 14.61 12.51 1.71
C CYS A 33 13.72 12.27 0.48
N ILE A 34 12.85 13.22 0.17
CA ILE A 34 11.93 13.17 -0.96
C ILE A 34 12.69 13.43 -2.27
N GLY A 35 12.49 12.54 -3.23
CA GLY A 35 13.02 12.64 -4.58
C GLY A 35 11.97 13.11 -5.59
N LYS A 36 12.02 12.53 -6.79
CA LYS A 36 11.17 12.91 -7.91
C LYS A 36 9.77 12.33 -7.75
N GLN A 37 8.74 13.14 -8.02
CA GLN A 37 7.39 12.63 -8.22
C GLN A 37 7.34 11.82 -9.52
N PHE A 38 6.90 10.56 -9.45
CA PHE A 38 6.78 9.70 -10.64
C PHE A 38 5.35 9.24 -10.91
N ALA A 39 4.45 9.37 -9.94
CA ALA A 39 3.03 9.08 -10.13
C ALA A 39 2.14 10.01 -9.31
N SER A 40 0.95 10.29 -9.83
CA SER A 40 -0.11 11.01 -9.13
C SER A 40 -1.45 10.37 -9.47
N GLY A 41 -2.30 10.18 -8.46
CA GLY A 41 -3.68 9.70 -8.62
C GLY A 41 -4.69 10.77 -8.20
N GLY A 42 -5.97 10.40 -8.09
CA GLY A 42 -7.02 11.34 -7.68
C GLY A 42 -6.91 11.83 -6.23
N PHE A 43 -6.24 11.07 -5.35
CA PHE A 43 -6.21 11.34 -3.90
C PHE A 43 -4.82 11.56 -3.33
N GLY A 44 -3.78 11.28 -4.10
CA GLY A 44 -2.41 11.18 -3.60
C GLY A 44 -1.34 11.28 -4.65
N ARG A 45 -0.11 11.42 -4.17
CA ARG A 45 1.10 11.53 -4.97
C ARG A 45 2.11 10.49 -4.53
N ILE A 46 2.93 10.01 -5.45
CA ILE A 46 3.99 9.04 -5.19
C ILE A 46 5.32 9.62 -5.66
N TYR A 47 6.28 9.62 -4.75
CA TYR A 47 7.63 10.12 -4.95
C TYR A 47 8.63 8.99 -4.77
N THR A 48 9.79 9.10 -5.42
CA THR A 48 10.96 8.36 -4.96
C THR A 48 11.44 8.97 -3.64
N CYS A 49 12.09 8.18 -2.79
CA CYS A 49 12.72 8.66 -1.57
C CYS A 49 13.85 7.75 -1.13
N ASN A 50 14.77 8.29 -0.33
CA ASN A 50 15.87 7.54 0.26
C ASN A 50 15.87 7.74 1.78
N GLU A 51 16.07 6.67 2.55
CA GLU A 51 16.34 6.80 3.99
C GLU A 51 17.67 7.55 4.19
N ILE A 52 17.70 8.54 5.08
CA ILE A 52 18.92 9.32 5.35
C ILE A 52 20.03 8.37 5.82
N GLY A 53 21.17 8.39 5.14
CA GLY A 53 22.29 7.48 5.39
C GLY A 53 22.25 6.17 4.57
N SER A 54 21.20 5.96 3.77
CA SER A 54 21.08 4.83 2.85
C SER A 54 21.04 5.30 1.39
N LYS A 55 21.62 4.48 0.50
CA LYS A 55 21.50 4.66 -0.96
C LYS A 55 20.34 3.88 -1.57
N LYS A 56 19.55 3.18 -0.74
CA LYS A 56 18.43 2.37 -1.20
C LYS A 56 17.26 3.29 -1.59
N GLU A 57 16.87 3.19 -2.85
CA GLU A 57 15.69 3.87 -3.37
C GLU A 57 14.40 3.17 -2.92
N LEU A 58 13.45 3.97 -2.45
CA LEU A 58 12.15 3.57 -1.93
C LEU A 58 11.06 4.43 -2.57
N ALA A 59 9.81 3.97 -2.49
CA ALA A 59 8.64 4.75 -2.87
C ALA A 59 7.97 5.32 -1.61
N ILE A 60 7.54 6.57 -1.68
CA ILE A 60 6.70 7.19 -0.66
C ILE A 60 5.41 7.70 -1.28
N LYS A 61 4.29 7.19 -0.78
CA LYS A 61 2.94 7.62 -1.15
C LYS A 61 2.42 8.58 -0.09
N VAL A 62 1.86 9.71 -0.53
CA VAL A 62 1.31 10.74 0.35
C VAL A 62 -0.12 11.11 -0.04
N GLU A 63 -0.97 11.29 0.96
CA GLU A 63 -2.36 11.77 0.82
C GLU A 63 -2.70 12.72 1.97
N PRO A 64 -3.63 13.68 1.80
CA PRO A 64 -4.21 14.41 2.91
C PRO A 64 -4.73 13.48 4.00
N PHE A 65 -4.53 13.83 5.26
CA PHE A 65 -4.92 12.98 6.39
C PHE A 65 -6.41 12.62 6.40
N GLY A 66 -7.27 13.51 5.88
CA GLY A 66 -8.70 13.28 5.75
C GLY A 66 -9.11 12.24 4.69
N ASN A 67 -8.22 11.89 3.76
CA ASN A 67 -8.52 10.92 2.71
C ASN A 67 -8.54 9.49 3.26
N GLY A 68 -9.56 8.74 2.85
CA GLY A 68 -9.78 7.34 3.26
C GLY A 68 -8.88 6.30 2.56
N PRO A 69 -8.56 6.39 1.26
CA PRO A 69 -7.84 5.34 0.55
C PRO A 69 -6.48 4.97 1.18
N LEU A 70 -5.57 5.92 1.39
CA LEU A 70 -4.28 5.62 2.04
C LEU A 70 -4.43 5.21 3.51
N PHE A 71 -5.49 5.64 4.20
CA PHE A 71 -5.77 5.13 5.57
C PHE A 71 -6.01 3.62 5.55
N THR A 72 -6.86 3.15 4.64
CA THR A 72 -7.17 1.73 4.48
C THR A 72 -5.93 0.95 4.09
N GLU A 73 -5.15 1.47 3.15
CA GLU A 73 -3.90 0.85 2.70
C GLU A 73 -2.87 0.73 3.84
N VAL A 74 -2.60 1.81 4.57
CA VAL A 74 -1.69 1.78 5.74
C VAL A 74 -2.15 0.75 6.78
N ASN A 75 -3.46 0.60 7.01
CA ASN A 75 -3.97 -0.42 7.93
C ASN A 75 -3.67 -1.84 7.46
N VAL A 76 -3.74 -2.12 6.15
CA VAL A 76 -3.33 -3.42 5.59
C VAL A 76 -1.84 -3.66 5.86
N PHE A 77 -1.00 -2.67 5.55
CA PHE A 77 0.44 -2.78 5.74
C PHE A 77 0.82 -3.05 7.19
N VAL A 78 0.27 -2.29 8.14
CA VAL A 78 0.58 -2.40 9.57
C VAL A 78 0.06 -3.71 10.19
N ARG A 79 -0.99 -4.31 9.63
CA ARG A 79 -1.63 -5.51 10.20
C ARG A 79 -1.12 -6.83 9.60
N ILE A 80 -0.74 -6.80 8.33
CA ILE A 80 -0.50 -7.99 7.50
C ILE A 80 0.91 -8.01 6.91
N LEU A 81 1.47 -6.85 6.57
CA LEU A 81 2.68 -6.74 5.74
C LEU A 81 3.88 -6.20 6.50
N LYS A 82 3.94 -6.44 7.82
CA LYS A 82 5.15 -6.19 8.58
C LYS A 82 6.24 -7.21 8.23
N GLN A 83 7.49 -6.80 8.35
CA GLN A 83 8.62 -7.62 7.94
C GLN A 83 8.69 -8.96 8.69
N ASP A 84 8.49 -8.94 10.00
CA ASP A 84 8.46 -10.12 10.86
C ASP A 84 7.36 -11.12 10.44
N GLN A 85 6.17 -10.63 10.09
CA GLN A 85 5.05 -11.45 9.63
C GLN A 85 5.34 -12.10 8.27
N ILE A 86 5.92 -11.34 7.34
CA ILE A 86 6.32 -11.84 6.02
C ILE A 86 7.41 -12.91 6.17
N GLU A 87 8.43 -12.66 6.98
CA GLU A 87 9.51 -13.61 7.25
C GLU A 87 8.99 -14.90 7.90
N GLU A 88 8.06 -14.80 8.85
CA GLU A 88 7.43 -15.98 9.45
C GLU A 88 6.65 -16.79 8.42
N PHE A 89 5.88 -16.13 7.56
CA PHE A 89 5.13 -16.80 6.49
C PHE A 89 6.05 -17.55 5.53
N LEU A 90 7.12 -16.89 5.06
CA LEU A 90 8.12 -17.49 4.19
C LEU A 90 8.76 -18.72 4.81
N ARG A 91 9.18 -18.64 6.08
CA ARG A 91 9.77 -19.76 6.83
C ARG A 91 8.78 -20.92 6.96
N ARG A 92 7.51 -20.65 7.31
CA ARG A 92 6.48 -21.67 7.48
C ARG A 92 6.10 -22.38 6.18
N LYS A 93 6.06 -21.64 5.07
CA LYS A 93 5.72 -22.16 3.74
C LYS A 93 6.94 -22.68 2.96
N LYS A 94 8.15 -22.53 3.52
CA LYS A 94 9.44 -22.87 2.88
C LYS A 94 9.60 -22.16 1.53
N LEU A 95 9.22 -20.89 1.47
CA LEU A 95 9.32 -20.03 0.30
C LEU A 95 10.50 -19.07 0.46
N ASN A 96 11.16 -18.76 -0.66
CA ASN A 96 12.26 -17.79 -0.68
C ASN A 96 11.77 -16.35 -0.86
N ARG A 97 10.55 -16.17 -1.40
CA ARG A 97 9.95 -14.86 -1.68
C ARG A 97 8.42 -14.96 -1.68
N VAL A 98 7.76 -13.81 -1.57
CA VAL A 98 6.31 -13.65 -1.73
C VAL A 98 6.04 -12.34 -2.46
N GLY A 99 5.01 -12.30 -3.31
CA GLY A 99 4.68 -11.13 -4.13
C GLY A 99 3.83 -10.08 -3.41
N VAL A 100 4.13 -9.78 -2.14
CA VAL A 100 3.46 -8.70 -1.38
C VAL A 100 4.46 -7.61 -0.99
N PRO A 101 4.04 -6.34 -0.95
CA PRO A 101 4.93 -5.26 -0.55
C PRO A 101 5.18 -5.27 0.95
N GLN A 102 6.42 -5.05 1.36
CA GLN A 102 6.79 -4.91 2.75
C GLN A 102 6.49 -3.49 3.27
N LEU A 103 6.00 -3.37 4.50
CA LEU A 103 5.98 -2.10 5.23
C LEU A 103 7.39 -1.67 5.62
N ILE A 104 7.84 -0.52 5.12
CA ILE A 104 9.10 0.11 5.57
C ILE A 104 8.84 1.12 6.69
N SER A 105 7.91 2.04 6.47
CA SER A 105 7.53 3.09 7.43
C SER A 105 6.19 3.69 7.03
N CYS A 106 5.46 4.26 7.98
CA CYS A 106 4.25 5.02 7.71
C CYS A 106 4.04 6.04 8.82
N GLY A 107 3.37 7.15 8.52
CA GLY A 107 3.14 8.16 9.53
C GLY A 107 2.39 9.37 9.04
N ILE A 108 2.60 10.47 9.76
CA ILE A 108 1.97 11.76 9.50
C ILE A 108 3.08 12.80 9.33
N HIS A 109 2.95 13.63 8.31
CA HIS A 109 3.86 14.74 8.03
C HIS A 109 3.05 16.04 7.93
N HIS A 110 3.61 17.14 8.41
CA HIS A 110 3.01 18.46 8.33
C HIS A 110 3.76 19.29 7.30
N HIS A 111 3.06 19.77 6.26
CA HIS A 111 3.65 20.57 5.21
C HIS A 111 2.69 21.68 4.77
N GLY A 112 3.15 22.93 4.71
CA GLY A 112 2.33 24.06 4.23
C GLY A 112 1.02 24.29 5.00
N GLY A 113 0.98 23.94 6.30
CA GLY A 113 -0.24 24.00 7.11
C GLY A 113 -1.20 22.81 6.93
N GLU A 114 -0.89 21.89 6.01
CA GLU A 114 -1.66 20.66 5.79
C GLU A 114 -1.07 19.49 6.56
N LYS A 115 -1.96 18.58 6.99
CA LYS A 115 -1.60 17.31 7.61
C LYS A 115 -1.70 16.21 6.56
N LEU A 116 -0.57 15.60 6.24
CA LEU A 116 -0.45 14.53 5.25
C LEU A 116 -0.20 13.19 5.95
N ARG A 117 -0.82 12.13 5.44
CA ARG A 117 -0.47 10.74 5.76
C ARG A 117 0.54 10.27 4.72
N PHE A 118 1.55 9.52 5.15
CA PHE A 118 2.51 8.91 4.24
C PHE A 118 2.69 7.41 4.51
N LEU A 119 3.08 6.69 3.45
CA LEU A 119 3.47 5.29 3.47
C LEU A 119 4.74 5.12 2.65
N VAL A 120 5.77 4.54 3.26
CA VAL A 120 7.03 4.16 2.61
C VAL A 120 7.03 2.66 2.34
N MET A 121 7.33 2.30 1.10
CA MET A 121 7.36 0.92 0.63
C MET A 121 8.54 0.71 -0.35
N PRO A 122 8.93 -0.55 -0.65
CA PRO A 122 9.94 -0.82 -1.66
C PRO A 122 9.58 -0.20 -3.02
N MET A 123 10.60 0.30 -3.72
CA MET A 123 10.45 0.74 -5.10
C MET A 123 10.42 -0.47 -6.04
N TYR A 124 9.46 -0.51 -6.96
CA TYR A 124 9.32 -1.55 -7.98
C TYR A 124 9.58 -0.96 -9.37
N ALA A 125 10.19 -1.74 -10.25
CA ALA A 125 10.67 -1.25 -11.54
C ALA A 125 9.54 -0.99 -12.55
N ILE A 126 8.82 -2.04 -12.95
CA ILE A 126 7.80 -1.97 -14.01
C ILE A 126 6.56 -2.77 -13.60
N SER A 127 5.40 -2.35 -14.08
CA SER A 127 4.16 -3.09 -13.89
C SER A 127 3.99 -4.19 -14.96
N LEU A 128 3.19 -5.21 -14.64
CA LEU A 128 2.77 -6.21 -15.65
C LEU A 128 1.98 -5.57 -16.80
N GLU A 129 1.28 -4.48 -16.54
CA GLU A 129 0.55 -3.73 -17.56
C GLU A 129 1.50 -3.10 -18.58
N ASN A 130 2.61 -2.51 -18.13
CA ASN A 130 3.63 -1.98 -19.05
C ASN A 130 4.32 -3.08 -19.87
N ILE A 131 4.41 -4.31 -19.34
CA ILE A 131 4.89 -5.47 -20.10
C ILE A 131 3.85 -5.86 -21.15
N ARG A 132 2.57 -5.91 -20.78
CA ARG A 132 1.44 -6.23 -21.68
C ARG A 132 1.32 -5.24 -22.83
N GLU A 133 1.53 -3.95 -22.59
CA GLU A 133 1.52 -2.90 -23.62
C GLU A 133 2.59 -3.14 -24.70
N LYS A 134 3.76 -3.67 -24.32
CA LYS A 134 4.86 -3.95 -25.25
C LYS A 134 4.74 -5.31 -25.92
N SER A 135 4.23 -6.30 -25.20
CA SER A 135 3.99 -7.65 -25.70
C SER A 135 2.60 -8.11 -25.24
N PRO A 136 1.57 -8.06 -26.13
CA PRO A 136 0.20 -8.38 -25.75
C PRO A 136 0.01 -9.85 -25.35
N LYS A 137 0.95 -10.72 -25.73
CA LYS A 137 0.99 -12.14 -25.34
C LYS A 137 2.16 -12.39 -24.39
N LEU A 138 1.86 -13.11 -23.32
CA LEU A 138 2.85 -13.66 -22.39
C LEU A 138 3.02 -15.15 -22.68
N ALA A 139 4.24 -15.67 -22.54
CA ALA A 139 4.47 -17.10 -22.64
C ALA A 139 3.72 -17.85 -21.54
N ALA A 140 3.19 -19.04 -21.83
CA ALA A 140 2.43 -19.84 -20.86
C ALA A 140 3.20 -20.08 -19.55
N PHE A 141 4.52 -20.26 -19.65
CA PHE A 141 5.40 -20.41 -18.49
C PHE A 141 5.45 -19.18 -17.59
N ASP A 142 5.48 -17.97 -18.17
CA ASP A 142 5.48 -16.72 -17.40
C ASP A 142 4.11 -16.48 -16.77
N VAL A 143 3.03 -16.78 -17.49
CA VAL A 143 1.66 -16.75 -16.94
C VAL A 143 1.54 -17.67 -15.74
N TRP A 144 2.07 -18.90 -15.81
CA TRP A 144 2.05 -19.84 -14.70
C TRP A 144 2.84 -19.33 -13.50
N LYS A 145 4.02 -18.73 -13.71
CA LYS A 145 4.81 -18.10 -12.64
C LYS A 145 4.06 -16.94 -11.98
N ILE A 146 3.41 -16.08 -12.77
CA ILE A 146 2.62 -14.96 -12.26
C ILE A 146 1.45 -15.49 -11.43
N ALA A 147 0.68 -16.44 -11.96
CA ALA A 147 -0.46 -17.05 -11.27
C ALA A 147 -0.04 -17.68 -9.93
N ARG A 148 1.07 -18.44 -9.92
CA ARG A 148 1.61 -19.02 -8.68
C ARG A 148 2.01 -17.93 -7.67
N CYS A 149 2.69 -16.88 -8.11
CA CYS A 149 3.06 -15.75 -7.25
C CYS A 149 1.83 -15.07 -6.65
N MET A 150 0.78 -14.86 -7.45
CA MET A 150 -0.50 -14.29 -6.98
C MET A 150 -1.18 -15.16 -5.94
N LEU A 151 -1.19 -16.49 -6.12
CA LEU A 151 -1.74 -17.43 -5.14
C LEU A 151 -0.94 -17.42 -3.82
N GLU A 152 0.39 -17.39 -3.89
CA GLU A 152 1.27 -17.27 -2.72
C GLU A 152 1.04 -15.95 -1.97
N SER A 153 0.84 -14.84 -2.70
CA SER A 153 0.49 -13.53 -2.12
C SER A 153 -0.89 -13.53 -1.46
N LEU A 154 -1.89 -14.15 -2.10
CA LEU A 154 -3.24 -14.25 -1.55
C LEU A 154 -3.26 -15.09 -0.27
N ASP A 155 -2.53 -16.20 -0.25
CA ASP A 155 -2.35 -17.03 0.94
C ASP A 155 -1.65 -16.23 2.06
N CYS A 156 -0.63 -15.43 1.74
CA CYS A 156 0.02 -14.56 2.72
C CYS A 156 -0.96 -13.58 3.39
N ILE A 157 -1.80 -12.93 2.59
CA ILE A 157 -2.78 -11.95 3.09
C ILE A 157 -3.87 -12.65 3.94
N THR A 158 -4.40 -13.77 3.46
CA THR A 158 -5.55 -14.46 4.06
C THR A 158 -5.20 -15.35 5.24
N CYS A 159 -4.02 -15.97 5.25
CA CYS A 159 -3.53 -16.72 6.39
C CYS A 159 -3.02 -15.85 7.53
N SER A 160 -2.96 -14.52 7.35
CA SER A 160 -2.55 -13.59 8.39
C SER A 160 -3.45 -13.72 9.64
N PRO A 161 -2.88 -13.63 10.86
CA PRO A 161 -3.66 -13.78 12.10
C PRO A 161 -4.82 -12.79 12.25
N VAL A 162 -4.77 -11.68 11.51
CA VAL A 162 -5.80 -10.64 11.51
C VAL A 162 -6.98 -11.05 10.63
N ASP A 163 -6.73 -11.56 9.43
CA ASP A 163 -7.79 -12.02 8.54
C ASP A 163 -8.50 -13.28 9.07
N ARG A 164 -7.77 -14.17 9.77
CA ARG A 164 -8.38 -15.29 10.51
C ARG A 164 -9.41 -14.86 11.55
N ARG A 165 -9.30 -13.65 12.12
CA ARG A 165 -10.30 -13.13 13.07
C ARG A 165 -11.50 -12.51 12.34
N VAL A 166 -11.28 -11.86 11.20
CA VAL A 166 -12.36 -11.27 10.37
C VAL A 166 -13.20 -12.38 9.72
N THR A 167 -12.55 -13.40 9.14
CA THR A 167 -13.22 -14.58 8.57
C THR A 167 -13.97 -15.39 9.63
N ARG A 168 -13.43 -15.55 10.84
CA ARG A 168 -14.14 -16.20 11.96
C ARG A 168 -15.27 -15.34 12.54
N ALA A 169 -15.11 -14.02 12.62
CA ALA A 169 -16.17 -13.12 13.07
C ALA A 169 -17.32 -13.05 12.05
N GLY A 170 -17.00 -13.06 10.75
CA GLY A 170 -17.94 -13.13 9.65
C GLY A 170 -18.65 -14.48 9.53
N ALA A 171 -18.00 -15.58 9.92
CA ALA A 171 -18.65 -16.89 9.99
C ALA A 171 -19.73 -16.99 11.09
N SER A 172 -19.78 -16.06 12.05
CA SER A 172 -20.84 -15.98 13.07
C SER A 172 -22.02 -15.08 12.68
N LYS A 173 -21.96 -14.41 11.52
CA LYS A 173 -23.10 -13.68 10.94
C LYS A 173 -23.19 -14.01 9.46
N SER A 174 -23.98 -15.03 9.17
CA SER A 174 -24.58 -15.23 7.85
C SER A 174 -25.14 -13.92 7.31
N SER A 175 -24.92 -13.66 6.02
CA SER A 175 -25.33 -12.50 5.21
C SER A 175 -24.30 -11.36 5.12
N ILE A 176 -23.47 -11.39 4.08
CA ILE A 176 -23.07 -10.27 3.19
C ILE A 176 -22.22 -10.93 2.10
N PHE A 177 -22.86 -11.55 1.10
CA PHE A 177 -22.34 -11.83 -0.26
C PHE A 177 -23.45 -12.60 -0.99
N PRO A 178 -24.42 -11.93 -1.66
CA PRO A 178 -25.33 -12.60 -2.55
C PRO A 178 -24.64 -12.70 -3.91
N TYR A 179 -23.88 -13.77 -4.15
CA TYR A 179 -23.66 -14.25 -5.51
C TYR A 179 -24.34 -15.62 -5.59
N ARG A 180 -25.59 -15.59 -6.05
CA ARG A 180 -26.32 -16.78 -6.49
C ARG A 180 -25.83 -17.07 -7.91
N VAL A 181 -25.07 -18.14 -8.07
CA VAL A 181 -24.83 -18.74 -9.38
C VAL A 181 -26.17 -19.34 -9.80
N GLN A 182 -26.75 -18.84 -10.89
CA GLN A 182 -27.85 -19.52 -11.58
C GLN A 182 -27.23 -20.54 -12.53
N GLU A 183 -27.63 -21.80 -12.38
CA GLU A 183 -27.64 -22.79 -13.47
C GLU A 183 -28.80 -22.49 -14.43
#